data_AF-A0A1V5P6K2-F1
#
_entry.id   AF-A0A1V5P6K2-F1
#
_cell.length_a   1.000
_cell.length_b   1.000
_cell.length_c   1.000
_cell.angle_alpha   90.00
_cell.angle_beta   90.00
_cell.angle_gamma   90.00
#
_symmetry.space_group_name_H-M   'P 1'
#
loop_
_entity.id
_entity.type
_entity.pdbx_description
1 polymer ?
#
loop_
_entity_poly.entity_id
_entity_poly.type
_entity_poly.pdbx_seq_one_letter_code
_entity_poly.pdbx_strand_id
1 'polypeptide(L)'
;MIIGDPNYFTKEHIEKYRHNTTPVLAEQVVHSMELVALLVHKGLNFMFKGGNSLLVLLENPQRFSIDVDIASDETKERVEEILQEIIKDSDVFIRWEKRPHKTKPWLPMTSYYIYYKSHFTEPAETNIMLDVQLKMSLYKKMKKPVCCGNFYKSKIDVLVPTISSLIGDKLLTLGPSTLGIPLNKGKEAQRLKHAYDISLLAKNSPYIAEMRESINYCIEQENALQKTSFSIKEIFEDTLNLCRAVASFKEEPEDKDLPPYLSELVRGRNPFAEHLLSGTYSWEELQTDLARAAICFAAIISNIPEKEFHEILSYNQNNSLFIYWNKIINWIEE
;
A
#
# COMPACT_ATOMS: atom_id res chain seq x y z
N MET A 1 13.72 -25.89 -4.17
CA MET A 1 14.50 -24.66 -4.44
C MET A 1 14.04 -23.53 -3.54
N ILE A 2 15.00 -22.75 -3.03
CA ILE A 2 14.80 -21.52 -2.26
C ILE A 2 15.69 -20.44 -2.90
N ILE A 3 15.16 -19.24 -3.11
CA ILE A 3 15.88 -18.10 -3.68
C ILE A 3 16.61 -17.32 -2.59
N GLY A 4 15.96 -17.09 -1.44
CA GLY A 4 16.59 -16.52 -0.25
C GLY A 4 17.55 -17.48 0.46
N ASP A 5 18.19 -17.00 1.54
CA ASP A 5 18.94 -17.86 2.44
C ASP A 5 17.95 -18.74 3.25
N PRO A 6 18.13 -20.07 3.31
CA PRO A 6 17.26 -20.96 4.09
C PRO A 6 17.11 -20.56 5.57
N ASN A 7 18.10 -19.86 6.14
CA ASN A 7 18.02 -19.36 7.52
C ASN A 7 16.84 -18.40 7.74
N TYR A 8 16.39 -17.69 6.70
CA TYR A 8 15.27 -16.75 6.81
C TYR A 8 13.94 -17.43 7.16
N PHE A 9 13.80 -18.72 6.87
CA PHE A 9 12.58 -19.49 7.09
C PHE A 9 12.56 -20.17 8.47
N THR A 10 13.63 -20.07 9.26
CA THR A 10 13.72 -20.73 10.57
C THR A 10 12.88 -20.00 11.62
N LYS A 11 12.35 -20.77 12.58
CA LYS A 11 11.60 -20.23 13.72
C LYS A 11 12.43 -19.20 14.50
N GLU A 12 13.71 -19.48 14.71
CA GLU A 12 14.64 -18.62 15.44
C GLU A 12 14.84 -17.27 14.73
N HIS A 13 15.00 -17.27 13.40
CA HIS A 13 15.15 -16.05 12.62
C HIS A 13 13.89 -15.19 12.67
N ILE A 14 12.72 -15.81 12.46
CA ILE A 14 11.43 -15.11 12.46
C ILE A 14 11.17 -14.47 13.84
N GLU A 15 11.35 -15.23 14.93
CA GLU A 15 11.22 -14.71 16.30
C GLU A 15 12.21 -13.58 16.60
N LYS A 16 13.43 -13.67 16.09
CA LYS A 16 14.46 -12.65 16.31
C LYS A 16 14.12 -11.32 15.66
N TYR A 17 13.56 -11.33 14.45
CA TYR A 17 13.38 -10.11 13.66
C TYR A 17 11.94 -9.59 13.64
N ARG A 18 10.92 -10.34 14.09
CA ARG A 18 9.50 -9.94 14.04
C ARG A 18 9.12 -8.62 14.72
N HIS A 19 10.01 -7.98 15.46
CA HIS A 19 9.71 -6.79 16.26
C HIS A 19 8.46 -7.01 17.15
N ASN A 20 7.50 -6.08 17.18
CA ASN A 20 6.25 -6.23 17.93
C ASN A 20 5.16 -6.96 17.15
N THR A 21 5.45 -7.43 15.95
CA THR A 21 4.48 -8.15 15.13
C THR A 21 4.32 -9.60 15.61
N THR A 22 3.14 -10.17 15.35
CA THR A 22 2.89 -11.59 15.63
C THR A 22 3.84 -12.48 14.82
N PRO A 23 4.28 -13.63 15.38
CA PRO A 23 5.15 -14.55 14.66
C PRO A 23 4.58 -15.02 13.32
N VAL A 24 3.26 -15.26 13.25
CA VAL A 24 2.55 -15.67 12.03
C VAL A 24 2.68 -14.61 10.93
N LEU A 25 2.44 -13.33 11.27
CA LEU A 25 2.52 -12.25 10.31
C LEU A 25 3.97 -12.03 9.83
N ALA A 26 4.95 -12.16 10.72
CA ALA A 26 6.36 -12.10 10.37
C ALA A 26 6.79 -13.26 9.44
N GLU A 27 6.30 -14.47 9.69
CA GLU A 27 6.53 -15.63 8.82
C GLU A 27 5.92 -15.40 7.43
N GLN A 28 4.70 -14.87 7.35
CA GLN A 28 4.04 -14.54 6.09
C GLN A 28 4.85 -13.53 5.27
N VAL A 29 5.51 -12.54 5.89
CA VAL A 29 6.38 -11.58 5.17
C VAL A 29 7.54 -12.28 4.48
N VAL A 30 8.22 -13.22 5.15
CA VAL A 30 9.33 -13.99 4.57
C VAL A 30 8.84 -14.77 3.35
N HIS A 31 7.72 -15.47 3.49
CA HIS A 31 7.12 -16.25 2.40
C HIS A 31 6.65 -15.35 1.24
N SER A 32 6.06 -14.19 1.52
CA SER A 32 5.65 -13.23 0.48
C SER A 32 6.84 -12.72 -0.32
N MET A 33 7.98 -12.42 0.32
CA MET A 33 9.18 -11.99 -0.39
C MET A 33 9.81 -13.14 -1.21
N GLU A 34 9.83 -14.36 -0.68
CA GLU A 34 10.27 -15.55 -1.42
C GLU A 34 9.40 -15.80 -2.65
N LEU A 35 8.07 -15.68 -2.52
CA LEU A 35 7.14 -15.79 -3.65
C LEU A 35 7.47 -14.76 -4.73
N VAL A 36 7.65 -13.49 -4.37
CA VAL A 36 8.02 -12.43 -5.33
C VAL A 36 9.32 -12.77 -6.04
N ALA A 37 10.34 -13.22 -5.31
CA ALA A 37 11.63 -13.59 -5.90
C ALA A 37 11.52 -14.80 -6.84
N LEU A 38 10.73 -15.81 -6.47
CA LEU A 38 10.45 -16.99 -7.30
C LEU A 38 9.67 -16.65 -8.56
N LEU A 39 8.66 -15.78 -8.48
CA LEU A 39 7.89 -15.32 -9.65
C LEU A 39 8.81 -14.65 -10.68
N VAL A 40 9.71 -13.78 -10.23
CA VAL A 40 10.72 -13.16 -11.13
C VAL A 40 11.68 -14.21 -11.67
N HIS A 41 12.19 -15.11 -10.82
CA HIS A 41 13.13 -16.15 -11.21
C HIS A 41 12.55 -17.09 -12.27
N LYS A 42 11.25 -17.41 -12.18
CA LYS A 42 10.51 -18.20 -13.17
C LYS A 42 10.14 -17.43 -14.44
N GLY A 43 10.47 -16.15 -14.50
CA GLY A 43 10.33 -15.33 -15.69
C GLY A 43 8.94 -14.71 -15.87
N LEU A 44 8.15 -14.57 -14.80
CA LEU A 44 6.93 -13.77 -14.86
C LEU A 44 7.31 -12.28 -14.97
N ASN A 45 6.78 -11.59 -15.97
CA ASN A 45 6.91 -10.16 -16.16
C ASN A 45 5.78 -9.43 -15.43
N PHE A 46 6.10 -8.87 -14.28
CA PHE A 46 5.15 -8.13 -13.45
C PHE A 46 5.81 -6.97 -12.73
N MET A 47 4.97 -6.06 -12.24
CA MET A 47 5.32 -5.04 -11.26
C MET A 47 4.75 -5.43 -9.89
N PHE A 48 5.60 -5.51 -8.88
CA PHE A 48 5.20 -5.69 -7.48
C PHE A 48 4.72 -4.34 -6.92
N LYS A 49 3.48 -4.28 -6.46
CA LYS A 49 2.81 -3.05 -6.02
C LYS A 49 2.10 -3.23 -4.67
N GLY A 50 1.16 -2.33 -4.37
CA GLY A 50 0.34 -2.43 -3.17
C GLY A 50 1.08 -2.11 -1.87
N GLY A 51 0.52 -2.55 -0.74
CA GLY A 51 1.09 -2.27 0.58
C GLY A 51 2.41 -2.99 0.83
N ASN A 52 2.57 -4.19 0.28
CA ASN A 52 3.74 -5.03 0.54
C ASN A 52 4.99 -4.59 -0.24
N SER A 53 4.81 -3.89 -1.38
CA SER A 53 5.93 -3.28 -2.10
C SER A 53 6.71 -2.24 -1.28
N LEU A 54 6.10 -1.67 -0.23
CA LEU A 54 6.79 -0.75 0.69
C LEU A 54 7.95 -1.43 1.43
N LEU A 55 7.88 -2.74 1.66
CA LEU A 55 8.97 -3.49 2.32
C LEU A 55 10.26 -3.50 1.49
N VAL A 56 10.11 -3.38 0.16
CA VAL A 56 11.21 -3.34 -0.81
C VAL A 56 11.62 -1.89 -1.12
N LEU A 57 10.66 -0.96 -1.11
CA LEU A 57 10.90 0.44 -1.45
C LEU A 57 11.58 1.22 -0.31
N LEU A 58 11.23 0.91 0.93
CA LEU A 58 11.67 1.66 2.11
C LEU A 58 12.74 0.87 2.87
N GLU A 59 13.74 1.58 3.37
CA GLU A 59 14.79 0.97 4.20
C GLU A 59 14.24 0.45 5.54
N ASN A 60 13.28 1.19 6.11
CA ASN A 60 12.66 0.91 7.41
C ASN A 60 11.13 0.86 7.27
N PRO A 61 10.55 -0.25 6.80
CA PRO A 61 9.10 -0.38 6.75
C PRO A 61 8.50 -0.28 8.15
N GLN A 62 7.37 0.42 8.27
CA GLN A 62 6.72 0.69 9.57
C GLN A 62 5.46 -0.16 9.82
N ARG A 63 5.07 -0.96 8.83
CA ARG A 63 3.99 -1.94 8.92
C ARG A 63 4.23 -3.09 7.96
N PHE A 64 3.69 -4.26 8.29
CA PHE A 64 3.67 -5.39 7.36
C PHE A 64 2.32 -5.49 6.64
N SER A 65 2.39 -5.95 5.39
CA SER A 65 1.23 -6.28 4.56
C SER A 65 1.47 -7.69 4.04
N ILE A 66 0.47 -8.57 4.09
CA ILE A 66 0.66 -9.99 3.72
C ILE A 66 0.34 -10.26 2.26
N ASP A 67 -0.52 -9.43 1.68
CA ASP A 67 -0.97 -9.59 0.30
C ASP A 67 0.18 -9.26 -0.66
N VAL A 68 0.52 -10.22 -1.53
CA VAL A 68 1.40 -10.01 -2.67
C VAL A 68 0.54 -9.44 -3.79
N ASP A 69 0.55 -8.11 -3.93
CA ASP A 69 -0.16 -7.42 -5.00
C ASP A 69 0.78 -7.21 -6.20
N ILE A 70 0.42 -7.76 -7.36
CA ILE A 70 1.18 -7.57 -8.60
C ILE A 70 0.29 -7.05 -9.72
N ALA A 71 0.91 -6.36 -10.68
CA ALA A 71 0.27 -5.99 -11.94
C ALA A 71 1.08 -6.55 -13.12
N SER A 72 0.42 -7.23 -14.04
CA SER A 72 1.04 -7.90 -15.18
C SER A 72 0.13 -7.83 -16.41
N ASP A 73 0.72 -7.76 -17.60
CA ASP A 73 0.02 -7.91 -18.88
C ASP A 73 -0.03 -9.38 -19.34
N GLU A 74 0.53 -10.31 -18.56
CA GLU A 74 0.47 -11.74 -18.85
C GLU A 74 -0.92 -12.31 -18.61
N THR A 75 -1.23 -13.40 -19.30
CA THR A 75 -2.52 -14.07 -19.17
C THR A 75 -2.63 -14.78 -17.83
N LYS A 76 -3.88 -14.98 -17.39
CA LYS A 76 -4.18 -15.78 -16.20
C LYS A 76 -3.58 -17.18 -16.30
N GLU A 77 -3.65 -17.81 -17.46
CA GLU A 77 -3.13 -19.15 -17.73
C GLU A 77 -1.62 -19.19 -17.53
N ARG A 78 -0.91 -18.15 -17.99
CA ARG A 78 0.53 -18.04 -17.83
C ARG A 78 0.93 -17.86 -16.36
N VAL A 79 0.16 -17.08 -15.60
CA VAL A 79 0.35 -16.97 -14.14
C VAL A 79 0.17 -18.34 -13.47
N GLU A 80 -0.87 -19.09 -13.83
CA GLU A 80 -1.15 -20.41 -13.26
C GLU A 80 -0.06 -21.44 -13.63
N GLU A 81 0.49 -21.38 -14.85
CA GLU A 81 1.66 -22.18 -15.26
C GLU A 81 2.88 -21.89 -14.38
N ILE A 82 3.21 -20.62 -14.18
CA ILE A 82 4.33 -20.21 -13.32
C ILE A 82 4.12 -20.67 -11.89
N LEU A 83 2.92 -20.51 -11.33
CA LEU A 83 2.60 -21.00 -9.98
C LEU A 83 2.79 -22.52 -9.89
N GLN A 84 2.37 -23.27 -10.91
CA GLN A 84 2.58 -24.72 -10.95
C GLN A 84 4.07 -25.10 -10.99
N GLU A 85 4.88 -24.38 -11.76
CA GLU A 85 6.34 -24.55 -11.77
C GLU A 85 6.97 -24.22 -10.41
N ILE A 86 6.50 -23.17 -9.75
CA ILE A 86 6.96 -22.80 -8.40
C ILE A 86 6.67 -23.92 -7.41
N ILE A 87 5.43 -24.46 -7.37
CA ILE A 87 5.09 -25.55 -6.46
C ILE A 87 5.90 -26.82 -6.73
N LYS A 88 6.17 -27.12 -8.01
CA LYS A 88 6.96 -28.30 -8.37
C LYS A 88 8.42 -28.21 -7.91
N ASP A 89 9.00 -27.02 -8.00
CA ASP A 89 10.45 -26.84 -7.83
C ASP A 89 10.83 -26.22 -6.49
N SER A 90 9.91 -25.60 -5.75
CA SER A 90 10.17 -24.92 -4.47
C SER A 90 10.17 -25.89 -3.29
N ASP A 91 11.05 -25.66 -2.31
CA ASP A 91 11.03 -26.41 -1.03
C ASP A 91 10.14 -25.72 0.02
N VAL A 92 9.57 -24.56 -0.31
CA VAL A 92 8.84 -23.68 0.61
C VAL A 92 7.33 -23.82 0.45
N PHE A 93 6.85 -23.86 -0.80
CA PHE A 93 5.42 -23.87 -1.10
C PHE A 93 4.90 -25.27 -1.45
N ILE A 94 3.72 -25.60 -0.92
CA ILE A 94 3.13 -26.95 -0.97
C ILE A 94 2.16 -27.07 -2.15
N ARG A 95 1.31 -26.06 -2.34
CA ARG A 95 0.23 -26.03 -3.34
C ARG A 95 -0.30 -24.61 -3.49
N TRP A 96 -1.02 -24.36 -4.57
CA TRP A 96 -1.79 -23.13 -4.76
C TRP A 96 -3.27 -23.47 -5.00
N GLU A 97 -4.15 -22.55 -4.63
CA GLU A 97 -5.57 -22.61 -4.97
C GLU A 97 -6.03 -21.30 -5.57
N LYS A 98 -6.89 -21.37 -6.59
CA LYS A 98 -7.58 -20.21 -7.10
C LYS A 98 -8.60 -19.72 -6.07
N ARG A 99 -8.52 -18.45 -5.71
CA ARG A 99 -9.51 -17.81 -4.84
C ARG A 99 -10.78 -17.49 -5.62
N PRO A 100 -11.97 -17.78 -5.06
CA PRO A 100 -13.21 -17.27 -5.61
C PRO A 100 -13.18 -15.74 -5.64
N HIS A 101 -13.67 -15.15 -6.74
CA HIS A 101 -13.89 -13.72 -6.80
C HIS A 101 -14.88 -13.31 -5.71
N LYS A 102 -14.43 -12.53 -4.71
CA LYS A 102 -15.31 -11.94 -3.70
C LYS A 102 -15.99 -10.65 -4.19
N THR A 103 -15.53 -10.10 -5.31
CA THR A 103 -15.98 -8.81 -5.87
C THR A 103 -16.19 -8.90 -7.38
N LYS A 104 -16.94 -7.91 -7.91
CA LYS A 104 -17.08 -7.50 -9.31
C LYS A 104 -16.33 -8.40 -10.32
N PRO A 105 -16.95 -9.48 -10.85
CA PRO A 105 -16.28 -10.47 -11.72
C PRO A 105 -15.78 -9.92 -13.06
N TRP A 106 -16.10 -8.66 -13.37
CA TRP A 106 -15.60 -7.94 -14.53
C TRP A 106 -14.26 -7.23 -14.31
N LEU A 107 -13.76 -7.19 -13.06
CA LEU A 107 -12.43 -6.64 -12.81
C LEU A 107 -11.38 -7.56 -13.45
N PRO A 108 -10.42 -7.03 -14.22
CA PRO A 108 -9.34 -7.81 -14.81
C PRO A 108 -8.32 -8.16 -13.73
N MET A 109 -8.71 -9.07 -12.83
CA MET A 109 -7.92 -9.50 -11.69
C MET A 109 -8.07 -11.01 -11.51
N THR A 110 -7.05 -11.65 -10.96
CA THR A 110 -7.16 -13.03 -10.48
C THR A 110 -6.44 -13.12 -9.14
N SER A 111 -6.83 -14.09 -8.32
CA SER A 111 -6.41 -14.18 -6.93
C SER A 111 -6.11 -15.62 -6.56
N TYR A 112 -5.07 -15.84 -5.77
CA TYR A 112 -4.61 -17.17 -5.37
C TYR A 112 -4.26 -17.21 -3.89
N TYR A 113 -4.49 -18.38 -3.27
CA TYR A 113 -3.83 -18.76 -2.02
C TYR A 113 -2.61 -19.59 -2.36
N ILE A 114 -1.46 -19.27 -1.77
CA ILE A 114 -0.23 -20.06 -1.89
C ILE A 114 0.09 -20.63 -0.52
N TYR A 115 0.03 -21.95 -0.40
CA TYR A 115 0.12 -22.65 0.88
C TYR A 115 1.55 -23.07 1.21
N TYR A 116 1.90 -23.00 2.49
CA TYR A 116 3.18 -23.40 3.04
C TYR A 116 3.02 -23.99 4.45
N LYS A 117 4.09 -24.61 4.96
CA LYS A 117 4.13 -25.17 6.31
C LYS A 117 4.64 -24.13 7.30
N SER A 118 3.76 -23.65 8.17
CA SER A 118 4.04 -22.71 9.25
C SER A 118 4.74 -23.37 10.44
N HIS A 119 5.57 -22.59 11.11
CA HIS A 119 6.11 -22.88 12.45
C HIS A 119 5.23 -22.40 13.60
N PHE A 120 4.18 -21.62 13.31
CA PHE A 120 3.42 -20.83 14.30
C PHE A 120 1.90 -21.02 14.24
N THR A 121 1.38 -21.84 13.33
CA THR A 121 -0.06 -22.16 13.25
C THR A 121 -0.34 -23.63 13.53
N GLU A 122 -1.55 -23.92 14.01
CA GLU A 122 -2.11 -25.27 14.11
C GLU A 122 -3.52 -25.29 13.48
N PRO A 123 -3.77 -26.08 12.42
CA PRO A 123 -2.82 -26.95 11.73
C PRO A 123 -1.65 -26.16 11.11
N ALA A 124 -0.51 -26.83 10.98
CA ALA A 124 0.72 -26.22 10.45
C ALA A 124 0.62 -25.78 8.98
N GLU A 125 -0.45 -26.10 8.25
CA GLU A 125 -0.66 -25.56 6.90
C GLU A 125 -1.34 -24.19 6.98
N THR A 126 -0.70 -23.18 6.39
CA THR A 126 -1.26 -21.83 6.24
C THR A 126 -0.96 -21.31 4.84
N ASN A 127 -1.36 -20.07 4.54
CA ASN A 127 -1.17 -19.47 3.21
C ASN A 127 -0.80 -17.97 3.25
N ILE A 128 -0.22 -17.53 2.14
CA ILE A 128 -0.17 -16.13 1.73
C ILE A 128 -1.10 -15.92 0.53
N MET A 129 -1.48 -14.66 0.30
CA MET A 129 -2.37 -14.27 -0.80
C MET A 129 -1.57 -13.62 -1.93
N LEU A 130 -1.88 -14.01 -3.17
CA LEU A 130 -1.38 -13.37 -4.38
C LEU A 130 -2.56 -12.79 -5.15
N ASP A 131 -2.58 -11.47 -5.31
CA ASP A 131 -3.55 -10.75 -6.13
C ASP A 131 -2.84 -10.20 -7.37
N VAL A 132 -3.37 -10.56 -8.54
CA VAL A 132 -2.80 -10.22 -9.85
C VAL A 132 -3.78 -9.35 -10.61
N GLN A 133 -3.46 -8.07 -10.75
CA GLN A 133 -4.12 -7.19 -11.70
C GLN A 133 -3.61 -7.53 -13.10
N LEU A 134 -4.49 -8.06 -13.96
CA LEU A 134 -4.22 -8.48 -15.35
C LEU A 134 -4.16 -7.29 -16.32
N LYS A 135 -3.53 -6.22 -15.85
CA LYS A 135 -3.18 -5.03 -16.60
C LYS A 135 -2.05 -4.34 -15.86
N MET A 136 -0.87 -4.27 -16.47
CA MET A 136 0.25 -3.55 -15.89
C MET A 136 -0.04 -2.05 -15.89
N SER A 137 0.32 -1.37 -14.79
CA SER A 137 0.25 0.09 -14.74
C SER A 137 1.39 0.71 -15.56
N LEU A 138 1.11 1.81 -16.26
CA LEU A 138 2.06 2.45 -17.17
C LEU A 138 2.86 3.59 -16.53
N TYR A 139 2.58 3.92 -15.27
CA TYR A 139 3.35 4.92 -14.53
C TYR A 139 4.80 4.45 -14.28
N LYS A 140 5.66 5.40 -13.92
CA LYS A 140 7.10 5.17 -13.74
C LYS A 140 7.39 4.09 -12.70
N LYS A 141 8.34 3.20 -13.05
CA LYS A 141 8.79 2.06 -12.25
C LYS A 141 10.31 2.00 -12.18
N MET A 142 10.82 1.25 -11.22
CA MET A 142 12.24 1.02 -11.00
C MET A 142 12.51 -0.42 -10.60
N LYS A 143 13.75 -0.89 -10.78
CA LYS A 143 14.20 -2.18 -10.26
C LYS A 143 14.74 -2.02 -8.84
N LYS A 144 14.39 -2.93 -7.96
CA LYS A 144 14.92 -3.04 -6.60
C LYS A 144 15.16 -4.51 -6.27
N PRO A 145 16.20 -4.85 -5.49
CA PRO A 145 16.37 -6.20 -5.00
C PRO A 145 15.19 -6.57 -4.10
N VAL A 146 14.68 -7.80 -4.20
CA VAL A 146 13.67 -8.32 -3.26
C VAL A 146 14.33 -8.49 -1.90
N CYS A 147 14.14 -7.49 -1.05
CA CYS A 147 14.81 -7.33 0.22
C CYS A 147 13.88 -6.61 1.19
N CYS A 148 13.78 -7.09 2.42
CA CYS A 148 13.04 -6.47 3.52
C CYS A 148 13.94 -6.46 4.76
N GLY A 149 14.71 -5.38 4.93
CA GLY A 149 15.62 -5.21 6.07
C GLY A 149 16.45 -6.48 6.35
N ASN A 150 16.42 -6.97 7.60
CA ASN A 150 17.05 -8.23 7.98
C ASN A 150 16.10 -9.44 7.94
N PHE A 151 14.83 -9.27 7.56
CA PHE A 151 13.85 -10.35 7.49
C PHE A 151 14.15 -11.30 6.33
N TYR A 152 14.37 -10.74 5.14
CA TYR A 152 14.57 -11.50 3.92
C TYR A 152 15.43 -10.71 2.95
N LYS A 153 16.35 -11.39 2.26
CA LYS A 153 17.14 -10.82 1.17
C LYS A 153 17.31 -11.84 0.05
N SER A 154 17.28 -11.36 -1.18
CA SER A 154 17.71 -12.14 -2.34
C SER A 154 18.51 -11.28 -3.30
N LYS A 155 19.18 -11.92 -4.26
CA LYS A 155 19.87 -11.23 -5.38
C LYS A 155 18.94 -10.94 -6.56
N ILE A 156 17.66 -11.27 -6.45
CA ILE A 156 16.69 -11.09 -7.53
C ILE A 156 16.14 -9.67 -7.47
N ASP A 157 16.19 -8.98 -8.61
CA ASP A 157 15.59 -7.67 -8.76
C ASP A 157 14.15 -7.78 -9.27
N VAL A 158 13.22 -7.08 -8.61
CA VAL A 158 11.82 -6.97 -9.01
C VAL A 158 11.51 -5.55 -9.49
N LEU A 159 10.58 -5.41 -10.44
CA LEU A 159 10.02 -4.11 -10.81
C LEU A 159 9.02 -3.65 -9.75
N VAL A 160 9.20 -2.43 -9.26
CA VAL A 160 8.31 -1.76 -8.30
C VAL A 160 7.98 -0.34 -8.80
N PRO A 161 6.84 0.26 -8.41
CA PRO A 161 6.59 1.68 -8.66
C PRO A 161 7.69 2.55 -8.04
N THR A 162 7.97 3.72 -8.62
CA THR A 162 8.75 4.73 -7.88
C THR A 162 7.96 5.20 -6.66
N ILE A 163 8.64 5.81 -5.68
CA ILE A 163 8.00 6.41 -4.50
C ILE A 163 6.89 7.37 -4.94
N SER A 164 7.18 8.25 -5.89
CA SER A 164 6.22 9.20 -6.46
C SER A 164 5.01 8.51 -7.11
N SER A 165 5.25 7.50 -7.95
CA SER A 165 4.16 6.75 -8.58
C SER A 165 3.26 6.07 -7.54
N LEU A 166 3.85 5.48 -6.51
CA LEU A 166 3.08 4.81 -5.47
C LEU A 166 2.24 5.79 -4.62
N ILE A 167 2.72 7.01 -4.40
CA ILE A 167 1.90 8.07 -3.78
C ILE A 167 0.70 8.41 -4.67
N GLY A 168 0.91 8.62 -5.97
CA GLY A 168 -0.17 8.92 -6.91
C GLY A 168 -1.23 7.82 -6.99
N ASP A 169 -0.82 6.54 -7.03
CA ASP A 169 -1.72 5.38 -6.99
C ASP A 169 -2.56 5.38 -5.69
N LYS A 170 -1.92 5.57 -4.53
CA LYS A 170 -2.61 5.54 -3.23
C LYS A 170 -3.53 6.73 -3.00
N LEU A 171 -3.20 7.93 -3.50
CA LEU A 171 -4.04 9.12 -3.34
C LEU A 171 -5.46 8.91 -3.88
N LEU A 172 -5.59 8.20 -5.00
CA LEU A 172 -6.89 7.90 -5.61
C LEU A 172 -7.81 7.09 -4.69
N THR A 173 -7.24 6.32 -3.75
CA THR A 173 -8.01 5.42 -2.87
C THR A 173 -8.71 6.14 -1.70
N LEU A 174 -8.39 7.41 -1.46
CA LEU A 174 -8.84 8.12 -0.25
C LEU A 174 -10.28 8.64 -0.37
N GLY A 175 -10.58 9.46 -1.37
CA GLY A 175 -11.87 10.13 -1.56
C GLY A 175 -13.06 9.15 -1.67
N PRO A 176 -13.95 9.07 -0.67
CA PRO A 176 -14.99 8.04 -0.61
C PRO A 176 -16.26 8.37 -1.42
N SER A 177 -16.42 9.60 -1.89
CA SER A 177 -17.55 10.05 -2.70
C SER A 177 -17.25 10.11 -4.20
N THR A 178 -16.02 9.78 -4.60
CA THR A 178 -15.54 9.69 -5.98
C THR A 178 -15.05 8.27 -6.30
N LEU A 179 -13.78 8.10 -6.64
CA LEU A 179 -13.21 6.83 -7.11
C LEU A 179 -12.55 5.99 -5.99
N GLY A 180 -12.37 6.56 -4.80
CA GLY A 180 -11.69 5.90 -3.69
C GLY A 180 -12.55 4.86 -2.97
N ILE A 181 -12.10 4.46 -1.79
CA ILE A 181 -12.79 3.45 -0.98
C ILE A 181 -14.12 4.03 -0.48
N PRO A 182 -15.29 3.45 -0.81
CA PRO A 182 -16.57 3.96 -0.34
C PRO A 182 -16.73 3.79 1.18
N LEU A 183 -17.50 4.68 1.81
CA LEU A 183 -17.85 4.59 3.23
C LEU A 183 -18.67 3.33 3.55
N ASN A 184 -18.66 2.92 4.83
CA ASN A 184 -19.49 1.82 5.35
C ASN A 184 -19.29 0.48 4.62
N LYS A 185 -18.05 0.20 4.22
CA LYS A 185 -17.65 -1.07 3.58
C LYS A 185 -16.85 -1.99 4.49
N GLY A 186 -16.67 -1.65 5.77
CA GLY A 186 -15.77 -2.39 6.66
C GLY A 186 -14.30 -2.26 6.21
N LYS A 187 -13.96 -1.11 5.62
CA LYS A 187 -12.65 -0.80 5.02
C LYS A 187 -12.03 0.47 5.61
N GLU A 188 -12.49 0.88 6.79
CA GLU A 188 -12.07 2.06 7.52
C GLU A 188 -10.55 2.00 7.75
N ALA A 189 -10.05 0.88 8.28
CA ALA A 189 -8.63 0.62 8.49
C ALA A 189 -7.83 0.56 7.18
N GLN A 190 -8.42 0.03 6.10
CA GLN A 190 -7.77 -0.02 4.79
C GLN A 190 -7.46 1.38 4.27
N ARG A 191 -8.39 2.33 4.42
CA ARG A 191 -8.15 3.72 4.02
C ARG A 191 -7.03 4.38 4.82
N LEU A 192 -6.97 4.11 6.13
CA LEU A 192 -5.88 4.63 6.96
C LEU A 192 -4.52 4.03 6.59
N LYS A 193 -4.45 2.75 6.15
CA LYS A 193 -3.23 2.18 5.56
C LYS A 193 -2.75 3.01 4.37
N HIS A 194 -3.65 3.44 3.48
CA HIS A 194 -3.28 4.25 2.32
C HIS A 194 -2.78 5.65 2.73
N ALA A 195 -3.48 6.33 3.64
CA ALA A 195 -3.06 7.65 4.14
C ALA A 195 -1.69 7.60 4.84
N TYR A 196 -1.49 6.60 5.70
CA TYR A 196 -0.22 6.36 6.39
C TYR A 196 0.92 6.06 5.41
N ASP A 197 0.69 5.18 4.43
CA ASP A 197 1.69 4.84 3.43
C ASP A 197 2.09 6.08 2.61
N ILE A 198 1.14 6.94 2.24
CA ILE A 198 1.44 8.21 1.54
C ILE A 198 2.32 9.11 2.43
N SER A 199 1.95 9.30 3.69
CA SER A 199 2.74 10.09 4.64
C SER A 199 4.16 9.56 4.82
N LEU A 200 4.33 8.23 4.88
CA LEU A 200 5.63 7.59 4.98
C LEU A 200 6.46 7.75 3.70
N LEU A 201 5.86 7.54 2.53
CA LEU A 201 6.50 7.72 1.23
C LEU A 201 6.90 9.19 1.00
N ALA A 202 6.07 10.14 1.44
CA ALA A 202 6.33 11.57 1.30
C ALA A 202 7.63 12.02 1.98
N LYS A 203 8.07 11.32 3.03
CA LYS A 203 9.35 11.59 3.71
C LYS A 203 10.58 11.23 2.86
N ASN A 204 10.39 10.57 1.72
CA ASN A 204 11.46 10.04 0.87
C ASN A 204 11.60 10.83 -0.44
N SER A 205 11.42 12.16 -0.39
CA SER A 205 11.66 13.11 -1.49
C SER A 205 10.97 12.74 -2.82
N PRO A 206 9.62 12.65 -2.86
CA PRO A 206 8.88 12.34 -4.08
C PRO A 206 8.84 13.51 -5.08
N TYR A 207 8.70 13.21 -6.37
CA TYR A 207 8.59 14.21 -7.44
C TYR A 207 7.14 14.45 -7.83
N ILE A 208 6.71 15.72 -7.84
CA ILE A 208 5.33 16.12 -8.15
C ILE A 208 4.91 15.64 -9.54
N ALA A 209 5.78 15.81 -10.54
CA ALA A 209 5.46 15.43 -11.92
C ALA A 209 5.12 13.94 -12.05
N GLU A 210 5.87 13.07 -11.37
CA GLU A 210 5.63 11.62 -11.38
C GLU A 210 4.38 11.24 -10.59
N MET A 211 4.12 11.90 -9.45
CA MET A 211 2.86 11.69 -8.71
C MET A 211 1.65 12.04 -9.58
N ARG A 212 1.73 13.15 -10.32
CA ARG A 212 0.68 13.61 -11.24
C ARG A 212 0.44 12.64 -12.39
N GLU A 213 1.50 12.17 -13.04
CA GLU A 213 1.41 11.16 -14.10
C GLU A 213 0.70 9.91 -13.59
N SER A 214 1.12 9.42 -12.43
CA SER A 214 0.56 8.21 -11.83
C SER A 214 -0.91 8.35 -11.46
N ILE A 215 -1.31 9.43 -10.77
CA ILE A 215 -2.71 9.60 -10.37
C ILE A 215 -3.62 9.78 -11.59
N ASN A 216 -3.19 10.53 -12.62
CA ASN A 216 -3.97 10.69 -13.85
C ASN A 216 -4.19 9.33 -14.55
N TYR A 217 -3.15 8.51 -14.66
CA TYR A 217 -3.28 7.15 -15.18
C TYR A 217 -4.30 6.35 -14.38
N CYS A 218 -4.20 6.35 -13.05
CA CYS A 218 -5.13 5.62 -12.19
C CYS A 218 -6.57 6.14 -12.31
N ILE A 219 -6.78 7.45 -12.44
CA ILE A 219 -8.11 8.07 -12.64
C ILE A 219 -8.74 7.56 -13.94
N GLU A 220 -8.00 7.55 -15.04
CA GLU A 220 -8.50 7.06 -16.33
C GLU A 220 -8.91 5.58 -16.24
N GLN A 221 -8.07 4.75 -15.61
CA GLN A 221 -8.36 3.33 -15.44
C GLN A 221 -9.60 3.10 -14.57
N GLU A 222 -9.67 3.77 -13.42
CA GLU A 222 -10.74 3.53 -12.46
C GLU A 222 -12.08 4.09 -12.96
N ASN A 223 -12.09 5.25 -13.62
CA ASN A 223 -13.28 5.76 -14.29
C ASN A 223 -13.80 4.79 -15.36
N ALA A 224 -12.92 4.21 -16.18
CA ALA A 224 -13.31 3.23 -17.19
C ALA A 224 -13.91 1.96 -16.56
N LEU A 225 -13.33 1.47 -15.46
CA LEU A 225 -13.81 0.29 -14.74
C LEU A 225 -15.13 0.52 -14.01
N GLN A 226 -15.31 1.72 -13.44
CA GLN A 226 -16.52 2.10 -12.70
C GLN A 226 -17.61 2.70 -13.60
N LYS A 227 -17.31 2.96 -14.88
CA LYS A 227 -18.20 3.65 -15.84
C LYS A 227 -18.63 5.03 -15.32
N THR A 228 -17.67 5.77 -14.79
CA THR A 228 -17.82 7.14 -14.27
C THR A 228 -16.94 8.10 -15.07
N SER A 229 -17.01 9.39 -14.75
CA SER A 229 -16.25 10.44 -15.42
C SER A 229 -15.79 11.52 -14.43
N PHE A 230 -15.36 11.12 -13.23
CA PHE A 230 -14.86 12.05 -12.23
C PHE A 230 -13.57 12.70 -12.71
N SER A 231 -13.51 14.03 -12.62
CA SER A 231 -12.31 14.82 -12.88
C SER A 231 -11.33 14.73 -11.70
N ILE A 232 -10.06 15.02 -11.97
CA ILE A 232 -9.04 15.11 -10.91
C ILE A 232 -9.41 16.16 -9.85
N LYS A 233 -10.12 17.23 -10.23
CA LYS A 233 -10.57 18.28 -9.31
C LYS A 233 -11.63 17.77 -8.35
N GLU A 234 -12.64 17.04 -8.84
CA GLU A 234 -13.68 16.43 -7.97
C GLU A 234 -13.06 15.43 -6.99
N ILE A 235 -12.10 14.62 -7.46
CA ILE A 235 -11.40 13.62 -6.64
C ILE A 235 -10.52 14.31 -5.58
N PHE A 236 -9.86 15.41 -5.96
CA PHE A 236 -9.08 16.24 -5.04
C PHE A 236 -9.97 16.85 -3.96
N GLU A 237 -11.10 17.46 -4.33
CA GLU A 237 -12.04 18.07 -3.38
C GLU A 237 -12.58 17.05 -2.39
N ASP A 238 -12.98 15.87 -2.86
CA ASP A 238 -13.43 14.75 -2.02
C ASP A 238 -12.33 14.26 -1.06
N THR A 239 -11.12 14.05 -1.57
CA THR A 239 -9.96 13.64 -0.76
C THR A 239 -9.59 14.69 0.28
N LEU A 240 -9.63 15.97 -0.09
CA LEU A 240 -9.35 17.09 0.79
C LEU A 240 -10.41 17.21 1.89
N ASN A 241 -11.69 17.02 1.54
CA ASN A 241 -12.80 16.99 2.50
C ASN A 241 -12.63 15.88 3.53
N LEU A 242 -12.20 14.68 3.11
CA LEU A 242 -11.86 13.60 4.03
C LEU A 242 -10.68 14.00 4.93
N CYS A 243 -9.57 14.44 4.34
CA CYS A 243 -8.34 14.71 5.10
C CYS A 243 -8.53 15.84 6.13
N ARG A 244 -9.33 16.86 5.81
CA ARG A 244 -9.60 17.99 6.72
C ARG A 244 -10.62 17.67 7.81
N ALA A 245 -11.35 16.55 7.71
CA ALA A 245 -12.41 16.20 8.66
C ALA A 245 -11.92 16.12 10.12
N VAL A 246 -10.63 15.80 10.31
CA VAL A 246 -9.98 15.70 11.63
C VAL A 246 -9.35 17.00 12.11
N ALA A 247 -9.18 18.00 11.24
CA ALA A 247 -8.32 19.16 11.50
C ALA A 247 -8.84 20.06 12.63
N SER A 248 -10.15 20.12 12.83
CA SER A 248 -10.80 20.97 13.85
C SER A 248 -10.83 20.34 15.25
N PHE A 249 -10.35 19.10 15.41
CA PHE A 249 -10.47 18.33 16.65
C PHE A 249 -9.10 18.15 17.31
N LYS A 250 -8.88 18.78 18.47
CA LYS A 250 -7.62 18.64 19.21
C LYS A 250 -7.39 17.21 19.71
N GLU A 251 -8.47 16.53 20.10
CA GLU A 251 -8.47 15.15 20.58
C GLU A 251 -9.48 14.35 19.76
N GLU A 252 -9.34 13.02 19.79
CA GLU A 252 -10.26 12.12 19.11
C GLU A 252 -11.69 12.28 19.67
N PRO A 253 -12.68 12.61 18.83
CA PRO A 253 -14.06 12.71 19.29
C PRO A 253 -14.68 11.32 19.50
N GLU A 254 -15.70 11.23 20.35
CA GLU A 254 -16.52 10.02 20.47
C GLU A 254 -17.23 9.73 19.14
N ASP A 255 -17.30 8.45 18.74
CA ASP A 255 -18.02 8.02 17.53
C ASP A 255 -19.55 8.04 17.73
N LYS A 256 -20.10 9.24 17.88
CA LYS A 256 -21.53 9.48 18.05
C LYS A 256 -21.95 10.71 17.27
N ASP A 257 -22.92 10.53 16.37
CA ASP A 257 -23.48 11.60 15.54
C ASP A 257 -22.43 12.42 14.75
N LEU A 258 -21.30 11.78 14.43
CA LEU A 258 -20.21 12.40 13.67
C LEU A 258 -20.56 12.49 12.16
N PRO A 259 -20.07 13.52 11.46
CA PRO A 259 -20.13 13.55 10.00
C PRO A 259 -19.51 12.28 9.39
N PRO A 260 -20.03 11.77 8.25
CA PRO A 260 -19.66 10.45 7.74
C PRO A 260 -18.15 10.24 7.54
N TYR A 261 -17.44 11.26 7.03
CA TYR A 261 -16.00 11.18 6.81
C TYR A 261 -15.23 11.08 8.13
N LEU A 262 -15.64 11.83 9.14
CA LEU A 262 -14.99 11.80 10.45
C LEU A 262 -15.25 10.48 11.17
N SER A 263 -16.49 9.98 11.12
CA SER A 263 -16.85 8.67 11.70
C SER A 263 -16.02 7.53 11.11
N GLU A 264 -15.83 7.53 9.78
CA GLU A 264 -14.99 6.55 9.08
C GLU A 264 -13.52 6.59 9.57
N LEU A 265 -12.97 7.78 9.81
CA LEU A 265 -11.59 7.96 10.28
C LEU A 265 -11.42 7.53 11.76
N VAL A 266 -12.36 7.89 12.63
CA VAL A 266 -12.37 7.49 14.05
C VAL A 266 -12.49 5.97 14.17
N ARG A 267 -13.45 5.36 13.48
CA ARG A 267 -13.64 3.89 13.49
C ARG A 267 -12.43 3.13 12.95
N GLY A 268 -11.73 3.70 11.96
CA GLY A 268 -10.58 3.07 11.34
C GLY A 268 -9.31 3.08 12.20
N ARG A 269 -9.17 4.00 13.16
CA ARG A 269 -7.90 4.28 13.85
C ARG A 269 -7.37 3.10 14.64
N ASN A 270 -8.18 2.56 15.55
CA ASN A 270 -7.74 1.44 16.41
C ASN A 270 -7.47 0.16 15.61
N PRO A 271 -8.36 -0.30 14.71
CA PRO A 271 -8.06 -1.47 13.88
C PRO A 271 -6.86 -1.26 12.96
N PHE A 272 -6.59 -0.02 12.52
CA PHE A 272 -5.38 0.28 11.76
C PHE A 272 -4.10 0.17 12.60
N ALA A 273 -4.12 0.60 13.87
CA ALA A 273 -2.96 0.55 14.75
C ALA A 273 -2.39 -0.87 14.93
N GLU A 274 -3.25 -1.90 14.90
CA GLU A 274 -2.85 -3.31 14.98
C GLU A 274 -1.97 -3.78 13.81
N HIS A 275 -1.97 -3.03 12.69
CA HIS A 275 -1.12 -3.32 11.55
C HIS A 275 0.26 -2.66 11.62
N LEU A 276 0.48 -1.72 12.54
CA LEU A 276 1.76 -1.02 12.68
C LEU A 276 2.75 -1.81 13.53
N LEU A 277 4.04 -1.71 13.20
CA LEU A 277 5.11 -2.30 14.03
C LEU A 277 5.22 -1.63 15.41
N SER A 278 4.75 -0.39 15.56
CA SER A 278 4.63 0.29 16.85
C SER A 278 3.52 -0.29 17.74
N GLY A 279 2.49 -0.89 17.13
CA GLY A 279 1.25 -1.26 17.80
C GLY A 279 0.38 -0.08 18.26
N THR A 280 0.77 1.15 17.95
CA THR A 280 0.07 2.37 18.39
C THR A 280 -0.07 3.35 17.23
N TYR A 281 -1.21 4.05 17.20
CA TYR A 281 -1.47 5.11 16.24
C TYR A 281 -2.35 6.18 16.88
N SER A 282 -1.74 7.29 17.28
CA SER A 282 -2.38 8.40 17.98
C SER A 282 -3.24 9.25 17.05
N TRP A 283 -4.12 10.06 17.65
CA TRP A 283 -4.92 11.04 16.92
C TRP A 283 -4.04 12.06 16.18
N GLU A 284 -2.96 12.52 16.82
CA GLU A 284 -2.01 13.48 16.22
C GLU A 284 -1.27 12.87 15.01
N GLU A 285 -0.88 11.60 15.09
CA GLU A 285 -0.29 10.88 13.95
C GLU A 285 -1.29 10.79 12.78
N LEU A 286 -2.55 10.46 13.06
CA LEU A 286 -3.61 10.45 12.04
C LEU A 286 -3.80 11.81 11.37
N GLN A 287 -3.89 12.89 12.16
CA GLN A 287 -4.00 14.24 11.63
C GLN A 287 -2.81 14.60 10.75
N THR A 288 -1.60 14.25 11.20
CA THR A 288 -0.37 14.55 10.48
C THR A 288 -0.31 13.79 9.15
N ASP A 289 -0.67 12.52 9.15
CA ASP A 289 -0.62 11.68 7.96
C ASP A 289 -1.66 12.09 6.91
N LEU A 290 -2.87 12.45 7.34
CA LEU A 290 -3.89 13.01 6.46
C LEU A 290 -3.48 14.38 5.89
N ALA A 291 -2.88 15.25 6.71
CA ALA A 291 -2.39 16.54 6.24
C ALA A 291 -1.25 16.39 5.21
N ARG A 292 -0.32 15.44 5.39
CA ARG A 292 0.71 15.13 4.39
C ARG A 292 0.13 14.57 3.09
N ALA A 293 -0.88 13.70 3.19
CA ALA A 293 -1.59 13.20 2.01
C ALA A 293 -2.26 14.35 1.25
N ALA A 294 -2.93 15.25 1.96
CA ALA A 294 -3.53 16.46 1.37
C ALA A 294 -2.49 17.39 0.72
N ILE A 295 -1.33 17.59 1.35
CA ILE A 295 -0.20 18.35 0.78
C ILE A 295 0.28 17.73 -0.54
N CYS A 296 0.46 16.41 -0.59
CA CYS A 296 0.90 15.72 -1.81
C CYS A 296 -0.10 15.95 -2.95
N PHE A 297 -1.42 15.86 -2.68
CA PHE A 297 -2.43 16.08 -3.70
C PHE A 297 -2.52 17.56 -4.10
N ALA A 298 -2.49 18.48 -3.15
CA ALA A 298 -2.51 19.93 -3.43
C ALA A 298 -1.32 20.35 -4.30
N ALA A 299 -0.12 19.81 -4.06
CA ALA A 299 1.06 20.04 -4.89
C ALA A 299 0.88 19.54 -6.34
N ILE A 300 0.20 18.40 -6.53
CA ILE A 300 -0.15 17.88 -7.87
C ILE A 300 -1.04 18.87 -8.62
N ILE A 301 -2.09 19.37 -7.96
CA ILE A 301 -3.08 20.29 -8.55
C ILE A 301 -2.46 21.64 -8.88
N SER A 302 -1.72 22.21 -7.95
CA SER A 302 -1.24 23.59 -8.02
C SER A 302 0.11 23.71 -8.75
N ASN A 303 0.76 22.58 -9.05
CA ASN A 303 2.02 22.50 -9.78
C ASN A 303 3.12 23.43 -9.26
N ILE A 304 3.28 23.45 -7.94
CA ILE A 304 4.29 24.25 -7.24
C ILE A 304 5.72 23.81 -7.58
N PRO A 305 6.74 24.65 -7.30
CA PRO A 305 8.13 24.24 -7.42
C PRO A 305 8.51 23.09 -6.48
N GLU A 306 9.25 22.09 -6.98
CA GLU A 306 9.71 20.92 -6.19
C GLU A 306 10.45 21.33 -4.91
N LYS A 307 11.24 22.40 -4.98
CA LYS A 307 11.98 22.92 -3.82
C LYS A 307 11.02 23.32 -2.68
N GLU A 308 9.95 24.05 -3.01
CA GLU A 308 8.95 24.47 -2.02
C GLU A 308 8.22 23.25 -1.43
N PHE A 309 7.87 22.28 -2.27
CA PHE A 309 7.24 21.04 -1.84
C PHE A 309 8.09 20.26 -0.84
N HIS A 310 9.37 20.06 -1.14
CA HIS A 310 10.29 19.37 -0.24
C HIS A 310 10.57 20.15 1.04
N GLU A 311 10.70 21.49 0.96
CA GLU A 311 10.81 22.34 2.16
C GLU A 311 9.62 22.13 3.09
N ILE A 312 8.40 22.07 2.55
CA ILE A 312 7.21 21.83 3.34
C ILE A 312 7.19 20.43 3.96
N LEU A 313 7.49 19.39 3.19
CA LEU A 313 7.56 18.03 3.70
C LEU A 313 8.64 17.84 4.78
N SER A 314 9.66 18.70 4.81
CA SER A 314 10.75 18.65 5.80
C SER A 314 10.37 19.20 7.18
N TYR A 315 9.26 19.93 7.33
CA TYR A 315 8.83 20.47 8.62
C TYR A 315 8.50 19.34 9.60
N ASN A 316 9.38 19.13 10.58
CA ASN A 316 9.22 18.13 11.64
C ASN A 316 8.79 18.79 12.97
N GLN A 317 7.58 18.43 13.39
CA GLN A 317 7.02 18.46 14.75
C GLN A 317 6.52 19.78 15.39
N ASN A 318 5.47 19.60 16.19
CA ASN A 318 4.63 20.50 17.02
C ASN A 318 3.79 21.59 16.34
N ASN A 319 4.11 22.04 15.11
CA ASN A 319 3.29 23.03 14.38
C ASN A 319 3.10 22.72 12.87
N SER A 320 3.47 21.52 12.43
CA SER A 320 3.40 21.13 11.01
C SER A 320 1.97 21.14 10.46
N LEU A 321 0.95 20.81 11.28
CA LEU A 321 -0.45 20.81 10.84
C LEU A 321 -0.93 22.18 10.39
N PHE A 322 -0.69 23.22 11.18
CA PHE A 322 -1.07 24.60 10.82
C PHE A 322 -0.35 25.05 9.55
N ILE A 323 0.95 24.73 9.42
CA ILE A 323 1.74 25.05 8.22
C ILE A 323 1.18 24.34 6.99
N TYR A 324 0.88 23.03 7.09
CA TYR A 324 0.31 22.26 5.98
C TYR A 324 -1.02 22.84 5.52
N TRP A 325 -1.96 23.06 6.44
CA TRP A 325 -3.29 23.57 6.07
C TRP A 325 -3.23 24.99 5.49
N ASN A 326 -2.40 25.88 6.02
CA ASN A 326 -2.23 27.22 5.43
C ASN A 326 -1.64 27.16 4.02
N LYS A 327 -0.64 26.30 3.79
CA LYS A 327 -0.04 26.12 2.46
C LYS A 327 -1.04 25.57 1.46
N ILE A 328 -1.82 24.57 1.86
CA ILE A 328 -2.90 24.02 1.02
C ILE A 328 -3.89 25.11 0.62
N ILE A 329 -4.35 25.93 1.56
CA ILE A 329 -5.30 27.02 1.27
C ILE A 329 -4.71 28.00 0.26
N ASN A 330 -3.48 28.49 0.50
CA ASN A 330 -2.82 29.44 -0.39
C ASN A 330 -2.66 28.88 -1.82
N TRP A 331 -2.33 27.60 -1.96
CA TRP A 331 -2.13 27.00 -3.28
C TRP A 331 -3.42 26.73 -4.06
N ILE A 332 -4.55 26.56 -3.38
CA ILE A 332 -5.85 26.30 -4.04
C ILE A 332 -6.53 27.61 -4.43
N GLU A 333 -6.24 28.70 -3.74
CA GLU A 333 -6.83 30.03 -3.98
C GLU A 333 -6.10 30.85 -5.06
N GLU A 334 -4.85 30.49 -5.39
CA GLU A 334 -4.07 31.00 -6.55
C GLU A 334 -4.41 30.26 -7.85
#